data_AF-A0A9E5PEA8-F1
#
_entry.id   AF-A0A9E5PEA8-F1
#
_cell.length_a   1.000
_cell.length_b   1.000
_cell.length_c   1.000
_cell.angle_alpha   90.00
_cell.angle_beta   90.00
_cell.angle_gamma   90.00
#
_symmetry.space_group_name_H-M   'P 1'
#
loop_
_entity.id
_entity.type
_entity.pdbx_description
1 polymer ?
#
loop_
_entity_poly.entity_id
_entity_poly.type
_entity_poly.pdbx_seq_one_letter_code
_entity_poly.pdbx_strand_id
1 'polypeptide(L)'
;MSQRILVVANKSWEADPLVGVLLSKEGVPRNLGSITVVNHPFFMSQRVGPDPVAKPRIEITLDAPATSVVEVWCIEDLMNPKVSGSSTLEKVRVLPWAFSYQEAPDLVIAFGTAAAPGDVNLIGSVVVGSSVFLHDPFAKSSHREGLWDATSSGHGRAVGGRASKHSSGDRRERSFPR
;
A
#
# COMPACT_ATOMS: atom_id res chain seq x y z
N MET A 1 3.80 25.59 7.93
CA MET A 1 2.72 24.74 7.39
C MET A 1 2.93 23.35 7.96
N SER A 2 1.87 22.69 8.42
CA SER A 2 1.95 21.31 8.91
C SER A 2 2.09 20.37 7.72
N GLN A 3 2.98 19.38 7.77
CA GLN A 3 3.13 18.38 6.71
C GLN A 3 2.09 17.27 6.89
N ARG A 4 1.40 16.85 5.83
CA ARG A 4 0.43 15.74 5.86
C ARG A 4 1.11 14.45 5.39
N ILE A 5 1.15 13.46 6.27
CA ILE A 5 1.73 12.14 6.03
C ILE A 5 0.61 11.11 6.03
N LEU A 6 0.40 10.46 4.88
CA LEU A 6 -0.60 9.43 4.69
C LEU A 6 0.05 8.04 4.77
N VAL A 7 -0.25 7.27 5.82
CA VAL A 7 0.17 5.87 5.94
C VAL A 7 -0.97 4.96 5.50
N VAL A 8 -0.75 4.14 4.48
CA VAL A 8 -1.78 3.26 3.90
C VAL A 8 -1.42 1.80 4.14
N ALA A 9 -2.21 1.13 4.98
CA ALA A 9 -2.19 -0.31 5.20
C ALA A 9 -3.22 -1.01 4.32
N ASN A 10 -2.91 -2.21 3.81
CA ASN A 10 -3.84 -2.95 2.97
C ASN A 10 -4.89 -3.67 3.81
N LYS A 11 -4.51 -4.26 4.95
CA LYS A 11 -5.38 -5.11 5.78
C LYS A 11 -5.41 -4.64 7.24
N SER A 12 -6.52 -4.97 7.89
CA SER A 12 -6.76 -4.67 9.31
C SER A 12 -5.64 -5.22 10.21
N TRP A 13 -5.21 -6.45 9.97
CA TRP A 13 -4.10 -7.07 10.72
C TRP A 13 -2.72 -6.41 10.50
N GLU A 14 -2.58 -5.54 9.50
CA GLU A 14 -1.39 -4.69 9.33
C GLU A 14 -1.61 -3.36 10.07
N ALA A 15 -2.80 -2.78 9.95
CA ALA A 15 -3.12 -1.49 10.54
C ALA A 15 -3.25 -1.53 12.08
N ASP A 16 -3.87 -2.58 12.64
CA ASP A 16 -4.06 -2.76 14.08
C ASP A 16 -2.75 -2.72 14.89
N PRO A 17 -1.71 -3.53 14.56
CA PRO A 17 -0.44 -3.46 15.28
C PRO A 17 0.27 -2.11 15.07
N LEU A 18 0.16 -1.50 13.89
CA LEU A 18 0.73 -0.17 13.64
C LEU A 18 0.10 0.90 14.55
N VAL A 19 -1.23 0.94 14.63
CA VAL A 19 -1.95 1.84 15.54
C VAL A 19 -1.57 1.54 17.00
N GLY A 20 -1.47 0.26 17.37
CA GLY A 20 -1.03 -0.15 18.71
C GLY A 20 0.36 0.37 19.08
N VAL A 21 1.32 0.30 18.16
CA VAL A 21 2.69 0.82 18.37
C VAL A 21 2.69 2.34 18.51
N LEU A 22 1.95 3.06 17.66
CA LEU A 22 1.87 4.53 17.69
C LEU A 22 1.19 5.07 18.96
N LEU A 23 0.32 4.27 19.58
CA LEU A 23 -0.36 4.58 20.83
C LEU A 23 0.39 4.11 22.08
N SER A 24 1.40 3.25 21.94
CA SER A 24 2.20 2.73 23.05
C SER A 24 3.32 3.71 23.42
N LYS A 25 3.53 3.91 24.72
CA LYS A 25 4.64 4.74 25.23
C LYS A 25 6.01 4.10 24.96
N GLU A 26 6.03 2.78 24.83
CA GLU A 26 7.23 1.96 24.61
C GLU A 26 7.54 1.78 23.11
N GLY A 27 6.51 1.85 22.26
CA GLY A 27 6.61 1.66 20.82
C GLY A 27 7.13 2.88 20.06
N VAL A 28 6.97 4.08 20.62
CA VAL A 28 7.34 5.34 19.97
C VAL A 28 8.82 5.67 20.22
N PRO A 29 9.65 5.82 19.16
CA PRO A 29 11.04 6.25 19.29
C PRO A 29 11.18 7.60 19.98
N ARG A 30 12.15 7.74 20.89
CA ARG A 30 12.38 8.99 21.66
C ARG A 30 12.67 10.22 20.79
N ASN A 31 13.14 10.00 19.56
CA ASN A 31 13.47 11.05 18.60
C ASN A 31 12.27 11.53 17.77
N LEU A 32 11.10 10.90 17.89
CA LEU A 32 9.87 11.29 17.19
C LEU A 32 9.12 12.45 17.88
N GLY A 33 9.64 12.92 19.01
CA GLY A 33 9.06 14.01 19.78
C GLY A 33 7.78 13.61 20.49
N SER A 34 6.96 14.61 20.82
CA SER A 34 5.64 14.39 21.40
C SER A 34 4.66 13.93 20.32
N ILE A 35 3.88 12.89 20.65
CA ILE A 35 2.76 12.43 19.83
C ILE A 35 1.47 12.86 20.52
N THR A 36 0.65 13.62 19.79
CA THR A 36 -0.71 13.98 20.24
C THR A 36 -1.73 13.25 19.38
N VAL A 37 -2.62 12.48 20.01
CA VAL A 37 -3.72 11.83 19.30
C VAL A 37 -4.83 12.85 19.05
N VAL A 38 -5.12 13.11 17.78
CA VAL A 38 -6.12 14.09 17.34
C VAL A 38 -7.51 13.45 17.26
N ASN A 39 -7.59 12.21 16.75
CA ASN A 39 -8.84 11.47 16.62
C ASN A 39 -8.72 10.06 17.22
N HIS A 40 -9.85 9.57 17.75
CA HIS A 40 -9.94 8.23 18.33
C HIS A 40 -9.70 7.12 17.31
N PRO A 41 -9.17 5.97 17.76
CA PRO A 41 -8.99 4.83 16.89
C PRO A 41 -10.32 4.34 16.30
N PHE A 42 -10.44 4.36 14.98
CA PHE A 42 -11.54 3.75 14.24
C PHE A 42 -11.20 2.28 13.95
N PHE A 43 -12.03 1.37 14.46
CA PHE A 43 -11.79 -0.07 14.38
C PHE A 43 -12.75 -0.77 13.42
N MET A 44 -12.36 -1.96 12.95
CA MET A 44 -13.19 -2.79 12.07
C MET A 44 -14.63 -3.01 12.55
N SER A 45 -14.85 -3.12 13.87
CA SER A 45 -16.18 -3.32 14.45
C SER A 45 -17.14 -2.16 14.20
N GLN A 46 -16.63 -1.00 13.80
CA GLN A 46 -17.38 0.22 13.53
C GLN A 46 -17.73 0.38 12.04
N ARG A 47 -17.41 -0.62 11.20
CA ARG A 47 -17.78 -0.66 9.78
C ARG A 47 -19.26 -1.01 9.63
N VAL A 48 -20.10 0.00 9.41
CA VAL A 48 -21.54 -0.18 9.16
C VAL A 48 -21.86 0.30 7.75
N GLY A 49 -22.56 -0.53 6.97
CA GLY A 49 -23.11 -0.17 5.66
C GLY A 49 -22.39 -0.77 4.44
N PRO A 50 -22.95 -0.56 3.24
CA PRO A 50 -22.41 -1.07 1.97
C PRO A 50 -21.16 -0.31 1.50
N ASP A 51 -20.90 0.89 2.02
CA ASP A 51 -19.66 1.65 1.84
C ASP A 51 -19.34 2.33 3.18
N PRO A 52 -18.36 1.83 3.96
CA PRO A 52 -18.03 2.42 5.25
C PRO A 52 -17.58 3.88 5.13
N VAL A 53 -17.79 4.66 6.20
CA VAL A 53 -17.36 6.06 6.25
C VAL A 53 -15.84 6.12 6.09
N ALA A 54 -15.37 6.85 5.08
CA ALA A 54 -13.95 7.04 4.82
C ALA A 54 -13.31 7.92 5.90
N LYS A 55 -12.71 7.28 6.90
CA LYS A 55 -11.97 7.93 7.98
C LYS A 55 -10.66 7.20 8.24
N PRO A 56 -9.60 7.92 8.67
CA PRO A 56 -8.40 7.27 9.14
C PRO A 56 -8.71 6.46 10.40
N ARG A 57 -7.96 5.36 10.60
CA ARG A 57 -7.95 4.65 11.88
C ARG A 57 -7.47 5.55 12.98
N ILE A 58 -6.42 6.32 12.78
CA ILE A 58 -5.94 7.29 13.76
C ILE A 58 -5.35 8.48 13.02
N GLU A 59 -5.50 9.63 13.65
CA GLU A 59 -4.81 10.86 13.28
C GLU A 59 -3.98 11.31 14.47
N ILE A 60 -2.70 11.53 14.25
CA ILE A 60 -1.76 12.01 15.27
C ILE A 60 -1.00 13.22 14.75
N THR A 61 -0.62 14.10 15.66
CA THR A 61 0.33 15.19 15.41
C THR A 61 1.69 14.81 15.98
N LEU A 62 2.74 15.00 15.18
CA LEU A 62 4.14 14.84 15.55
C LEU A 62 4.80 16.20 15.67
N ASP A 63 5.48 16.43 16.80
CA ASP A 63 6.20 17.67 17.09
C ASP A 63 7.72 17.50 16.89
N ALA A 64 8.20 16.97 15.75
CA ALA A 64 9.64 17.00 15.40
C ALA A 64 9.96 16.51 13.97
N PRO A 65 10.86 17.18 13.20
CA PRO A 65 11.42 18.53 13.36
C PRO A 65 10.49 19.65 12.85
N ALA A 66 9.38 19.30 12.21
CA ALA A 66 8.29 20.19 11.84
C ALA A 66 6.97 19.53 12.22
N THR A 67 5.96 20.32 12.60
CA THR A 67 4.63 19.80 12.89
C THR A 67 4.12 19.01 11.69
N SER A 68 3.79 17.74 11.91
CA SER A 68 3.28 16.85 10.88
C SER A 68 2.03 16.15 11.38
N VAL A 69 1.01 16.05 10.54
CA VAL A 69 -0.18 15.25 10.79
C VAL A 69 0.02 13.90 10.11
N VAL A 70 0.00 12.83 10.89
CA VAL A 70 0.08 11.47 10.38
C VAL A 70 -1.29 10.82 10.48
N GLU A 71 -1.77 10.35 9.33
CA GLU A 71 -3.02 9.62 9.22
C GLU A 71 -2.73 8.16 8.87
N VAL A 72 -3.26 7.22 9.66
CA VAL A 72 -3.18 5.80 9.33
C VAL A 72 -4.50 5.36 8.71
N TRP A 73 -4.45 4.90 7.48
CA TRP A 73 -5.58 4.37 6.73
C TRP A 73 -5.45 2.87 6.51
N CYS A 74 -6.58 2.18 6.52
CA CYS A 74 -6.65 0.78 6.14
C CYS A 74 -7.57 0.66 4.93
N ILE A 75 -7.06 0.20 3.79
CA ILE A 75 -7.87 0.06 2.56
C ILE A 75 -9.05 -0.87 2.81
N GLU A 76 -8.83 -1.98 3.54
CA GLU A 76 -9.89 -2.89 3.92
C GLU A 76 -11.03 -2.18 4.67
N ASP A 77 -10.76 -1.13 5.46
CA ASP A 77 -11.81 -0.37 6.17
C ASP A 77 -12.75 0.37 5.24
N LEU A 78 -12.28 0.72 4.06
CA LEU A 78 -13.04 1.45 3.06
C LEU A 78 -13.84 0.50 2.15
N MET A 79 -13.48 -0.77 2.12
CA MET A 79 -14.10 -1.77 1.25
C MET A 79 -15.41 -2.29 1.81
N ASN A 80 -16.33 -2.65 0.91
CA ASN A 80 -17.54 -3.36 1.30
C ASN A 80 -17.20 -4.81 1.69
N PRO A 81 -17.36 -5.21 2.97
CA PRO A 81 -17.01 -6.55 3.42
C PRO A 81 -17.87 -7.64 2.76
N LYS A 82 -19.06 -7.29 2.23
CA LYS A 82 -19.94 -8.22 1.52
C LYS A 82 -19.52 -8.48 0.07
N VAL A 83 -18.74 -7.57 -0.52
CA VAL A 83 -18.27 -7.70 -1.92
C VAL A 83 -16.95 -8.45 -1.94
N SER A 84 -15.94 -7.94 -1.23
CA SER A 84 -14.64 -8.59 -1.13
C SER A 84 -13.80 -7.98 -0.03
N GLY A 85 -13.10 -8.80 0.75
CA GLY A 85 -12.09 -8.33 1.70
C GLY A 85 -10.71 -8.07 1.07
N SER A 86 -10.47 -8.38 -0.21
CA SER A 86 -9.13 -8.19 -0.82
C SER A 86 -9.10 -8.03 -2.35
N SER A 87 -10.22 -7.77 -3.01
CA SER A 87 -10.27 -7.56 -4.47
C SER A 87 -9.49 -6.31 -4.89
N THR A 88 -8.58 -6.44 -5.86
CA THR A 88 -7.85 -5.30 -6.44
C THR A 88 -8.80 -4.24 -7.01
N LEU A 89 -9.92 -4.67 -7.59
CA LEU A 89 -10.90 -3.75 -8.18
C LEU A 89 -11.57 -2.88 -7.11
N GLU A 90 -11.91 -3.49 -5.96
CA GLU A 90 -12.43 -2.75 -4.81
C GLU A 90 -11.37 -1.80 -4.23
N LYS A 91 -10.10 -2.23 -4.14
CA LYS A 91 -9.02 -1.34 -3.67
C LYS A 91 -8.89 -0.10 -4.56
N VAL A 92 -8.88 -0.28 -5.88
CA VAL A 92 -8.83 0.84 -6.85
C VAL A 92 -10.03 1.78 -6.69
N ARG A 93 -11.22 1.24 -6.43
CA ARG A 93 -12.44 2.03 -6.22
C ARG A 93 -12.37 2.92 -4.97
N VAL A 94 -11.90 2.38 -3.85
CA VAL A 94 -12.01 3.04 -2.53
C VAL A 94 -10.76 3.83 -2.13
N LEU A 95 -9.59 3.50 -2.70
CA LEU A 95 -8.32 4.16 -2.36
C LEU A 95 -8.36 5.69 -2.54
N PRO A 96 -9.00 6.27 -3.58
CA PRO A 96 -9.08 7.72 -3.74
C PRO A 96 -9.67 8.46 -2.53
N TRP A 97 -10.52 7.81 -1.73
CA TRP A 97 -11.14 8.45 -0.56
C TRP A 97 -10.13 8.85 0.52
N ALA A 98 -9.06 8.08 0.70
CA ALA A 98 -7.99 8.42 1.64
C ALA A 98 -7.18 9.65 1.18
N PHE A 99 -7.02 9.78 -0.15
CA PHE A 99 -6.30 10.91 -0.75
C PHE A 99 -7.13 12.18 -0.75
N SER A 100 -8.45 12.07 -0.88
CA SER A 100 -9.38 13.21 -0.91
C SER A 100 -9.94 13.62 0.45
N TYR A 101 -9.51 12.99 1.55
CA TYR A 101 -10.01 13.29 2.90
C TYR A 101 -9.70 14.72 3.34
N GLN A 102 -8.52 15.23 2.96
CA GLN A 102 -8.05 16.60 3.19
C GLN A 102 -7.29 17.08 1.94
N GLU A 103 -6.45 18.10 2.09
CA GLU A 103 -5.48 18.50 1.06
C GLU A 103 -4.53 17.36 0.69
N ALA A 104 -3.92 17.46 -0.49
CA ALA A 104 -3.01 16.44 -1.00
C ALA A 104 -1.89 16.13 0.02
N PRO A 105 -1.56 14.85 0.25
CA PRO A 105 -0.52 14.50 1.22
C PRO A 105 0.86 14.90 0.69
N ASP A 106 1.72 15.41 1.57
CA ASP A 106 3.12 15.71 1.28
C ASP A 106 3.96 14.43 1.19
N LEU A 107 3.55 13.37 1.90
CA LEU A 107 4.19 12.06 1.91
C LEU A 107 3.15 10.94 1.98
N VAL A 108 3.36 9.89 1.20
CA VAL A 108 2.57 8.66 1.24
C VAL A 108 3.48 7.48 1.58
N ILE A 109 3.11 6.71 2.60
CA ILE A 109 3.82 5.52 3.05
C ILE A 109 2.90 4.31 2.86
N ALA A 110 3.23 3.42 1.94
CA ALA A 110 2.58 2.11 1.86
C ALA A 110 3.16 1.20 2.94
N PHE A 111 2.30 0.69 3.82
CA PHE A 111 2.68 -0.19 4.93
C PHE A 111 2.02 -1.56 4.73
N GLY A 112 2.79 -2.64 4.89
CA GLY A 112 2.24 -3.98 4.75
C GLY A 112 3.24 -5.08 5.05
N THR A 113 2.72 -6.30 5.05
CA THR A 113 3.53 -7.50 5.23
C THR A 113 4.09 -7.95 3.88
N ALA A 114 5.36 -8.36 3.87
CA ALA A 114 6.03 -8.89 2.69
C ALA A 114 6.67 -10.25 2.99
N ALA A 115 6.90 -11.01 1.92
CA ALA A 115 7.79 -12.16 1.94
C ALA A 115 9.06 -11.81 1.17
N ALA A 116 10.21 -12.25 1.69
CA ALA A 116 11.49 -12.07 1.03
C ALA A 116 11.95 -13.40 0.42
N PRO A 117 12.46 -13.41 -0.82
CA PRO A 117 13.09 -14.59 -1.40
C PRO A 117 14.45 -14.83 -0.75
N GLY A 118 14.77 -16.10 -0.45
CA GLY A 118 16.10 -16.50 0.02
C GLY A 118 16.05 -17.52 1.14
N ASP A 119 17.22 -18.06 1.48
CA ASP A 119 17.38 -19.12 2.49
C ASP A 119 17.60 -18.56 3.91
N VAL A 120 17.59 -17.24 4.06
CA VAL A 120 17.78 -16.56 5.35
C VAL A 120 16.43 -16.24 5.97
N ASN A 121 16.26 -16.59 7.24
CA ASN A 121 15.08 -16.21 8.00
C ASN A 121 15.12 -14.70 8.32
N LEU A 122 14.20 -13.94 7.71
CA LEU A 122 14.05 -12.49 7.90
C LEU A 122 12.78 -12.12 8.68
N ILE A 123 12.19 -13.06 9.43
CA ILE A 123 11.03 -12.78 10.30
C ILE A 123 11.38 -11.65 11.28
N GLY A 124 10.49 -10.66 11.39
CA GLY A 124 10.68 -9.48 12.23
C GLY A 124 11.55 -8.39 11.63
N SER A 125 12.04 -8.56 10.40
CA SER A 125 12.79 -7.53 9.68
C SER A 125 11.84 -6.54 8.99
N VAL A 126 12.34 -5.32 8.78
CA VAL A 126 11.65 -4.28 7.99
C VAL A 126 12.40 -4.08 6.68
N VAL A 127 11.68 -3.97 5.58
CA VAL A 127 12.22 -3.64 4.26
C VAL A 127 11.69 -2.27 3.85
N VAL A 128 12.59 -1.37 3.47
CA VAL A 128 12.26 -0.06 2.88
C VAL A 128 12.64 -0.11 1.41
N GLY A 129 11.63 -0.10 0.54
CA GLY A 129 11.83 -0.19 -0.91
C GLY A 129 12.23 1.16 -1.52
N SER A 130 13.17 1.14 -2.47
CA SER A 130 13.53 2.29 -3.30
C SER A 130 12.92 2.24 -4.70
N SER A 131 12.41 1.08 -5.10
CA SER A 131 11.88 0.82 -6.44
C SER A 131 10.84 -0.30 -6.38
N VAL A 132 9.86 -0.24 -7.28
CA VAL A 132 8.80 -1.25 -7.37
C VAL A 132 8.81 -1.89 -8.75
N PHE A 133 8.57 -3.20 -8.79
CA PHE A 133 8.31 -3.94 -10.03
C PHE A 133 6.81 -4.24 -10.11
N LEU A 134 6.15 -3.70 -11.11
CA LEU A 134 4.75 -4.02 -11.42
C LEU A 134 4.72 -5.19 -12.40
N HIS A 135 4.30 -6.35 -11.93
CA HIS A 135 4.04 -7.50 -12.78
C HIS A 135 2.61 -7.43 -13.30
N ASP A 136 2.44 -7.31 -14.62
CA ASP A 136 1.16 -7.59 -15.27
C ASP A 136 1.02 -9.11 -15.46
N PRO A 137 0.10 -9.77 -14.73
CA PRO A 137 -0.08 -11.22 -14.85
C PRO A 137 -0.73 -11.63 -16.18
N PHE A 138 -1.21 -10.68 -16.99
CA PHE A 138 -1.80 -10.97 -18.28
C PHE A 138 -0.73 -10.99 -19.39
N ALA A 139 -0.77 -12.02 -20.24
CA ALA A 139 0.04 -12.03 -21.46
C ALA A 139 -0.38 -10.87 -22.38
N LYS A 140 0.59 -10.33 -23.13
CA LYS A 140 0.59 -9.11 -23.97
C LYS A 140 -0.67 -8.75 -24.81
N SER A 141 -1.70 -9.58 -24.87
CA SER A 141 -2.89 -9.39 -25.72
C SER A 141 -4.14 -8.86 -25.01
N SER A 142 -4.11 -8.57 -23.70
CA SER A 142 -5.22 -7.86 -23.04
C SER A 142 -4.75 -6.55 -22.43
N HIS A 143 -4.29 -5.63 -23.27
CA HIS A 143 -4.07 -4.24 -22.87
C HIS A 143 -5.41 -3.67 -22.41
N ARG A 144 -5.61 -3.54 -21.10
CA ARG A 144 -6.79 -2.86 -20.55
C ARG A 144 -6.47 -1.38 -20.45
N GLU A 145 -6.80 -0.66 -21.52
CA GLU A 145 -6.80 0.80 -21.51
C GLU A 145 -7.61 1.32 -20.30
N GLY A 146 -7.05 2.28 -19.58
CA GLY A 146 -7.71 2.94 -18.44
C GLY A 146 -7.50 2.31 -17.06
N LEU A 147 -6.75 1.22 -16.90
CA LEU A 147 -6.37 0.72 -15.56
C LEU A 147 -5.15 1.44 -14.96
N TRP A 148 -4.28 1.99 -15.81
CA TRP A 148 -3.07 2.68 -15.41
C TRP A 148 -2.84 3.86 -16.35
N ASP A 149 -2.87 5.09 -15.81
CA ASP A 149 -2.50 6.26 -16.59
C ASP A 149 -1.00 6.25 -16.86
N ALA A 150 -0.63 6.43 -18.13
CA ALA A 150 0.76 6.43 -18.63
C ALA A 150 1.66 7.52 -18.00
N THR A 151 1.08 8.44 -17.23
CA THR A 151 1.79 9.49 -16.48
C THR A 151 2.41 8.98 -15.17
N SER A 152 2.03 7.79 -14.69
CA SER A 152 2.58 7.17 -13.46
C SER A 152 3.94 6.48 -13.66
N SER A 153 4.35 6.21 -14.90
CA SER A 153 5.66 5.68 -15.25
C SER A 153 6.72 6.78 -15.40
N GLY A 154 7.13 7.34 -14.28
CA GLY A 154 8.26 8.27 -14.22
C GLY A 154 9.60 7.59 -14.51
N HIS A 155 10.25 8.00 -15.61
CA HIS A 155 11.71 8.05 -15.79
C HIS A 155 12.54 6.77 -15.55
N GLY A 156 12.06 5.61 -16.00
CA GLY A 156 12.90 4.45 -16.28
C GLY A 156 13.34 4.44 -17.73
N ARG A 157 14.48 5.07 -18.06
CA ARG A 157 15.05 5.06 -19.42
C ARG A 157 15.40 3.61 -19.81
N ALA A 158 14.52 2.95 -20.54
CA ALA A 158 14.79 1.64 -21.15
C ALA A 158 15.94 1.82 -22.15
N VAL A 159 17.14 1.41 -21.76
CA VAL A 159 18.29 1.32 -22.65
C VAL A 159 17.98 0.26 -23.69
N GLY A 160 17.84 0.71 -24.93
CA GLY A 160 17.56 -0.14 -26.08
C GLY A 160 18.66 -1.19 -26.27
N GLY A 161 18.27 -2.46 -26.20
CA GLY A 161 19.02 -3.60 -26.72
C GLY A 161 18.37 -4.07 -28.01
N ARG A 162 19.14 -4.02 -29.10
CA ARG A 162 18.74 -4.31 -30.49
C ARG A 162 17.90 -5.58 -30.66
N ALA A 163 16.89 -5.46 -31.51
CA ALA A 163 16.23 -6.56 -32.19
C ALA A 163 17.24 -7.46 -32.91
N SER A 164 17.17 -8.76 -32.63
CA SER A 164 17.63 -9.80 -33.54
C SER A 164 16.47 -10.76 -33.75
N LYS A 165 15.93 -10.75 -34.96
CA LYS A 165 14.98 -11.74 -35.46
C LYS A 165 15.77 -13.02 -35.73
N HIS A 166 15.45 -14.10 -35.03
CA HIS A 166 15.57 -15.44 -35.60
C HIS A 166 14.34 -16.27 -35.23
N SER A 167 13.47 -16.43 -36.22
CA SER A 167 12.51 -17.52 -36.31
C SER A 167 13.26 -18.82 -36.52
N SER A 168 12.84 -19.90 -35.85
CA SER A 168 12.62 -21.27 -36.38
C SER A 168 12.69 -22.31 -35.25
N GLY A 169 11.75 -23.26 -35.22
CA GLY A 169 12.03 -24.62 -34.73
C GLY A 169 11.33 -25.09 -33.46
N ASP A 170 10.02 -25.36 -33.57
CA ASP A 170 9.37 -26.62 -33.18
C ASP A 170 10.19 -27.66 -32.35
N ARG A 171 9.81 -27.92 -31.08
CA ARG A 171 9.66 -29.30 -30.55
C ARG A 171 9.10 -29.39 -29.11
N ARG A 172 7.89 -29.95 -29.06
CA ARG A 172 7.37 -31.02 -28.17
C ARG A 172 7.36 -30.84 -26.65
N GLU A 173 6.12 -30.73 -26.17
CA GLU A 173 5.52 -31.41 -25.01
C GLU A 173 6.38 -32.47 -24.31
N ARG A 174 6.53 -32.30 -22.99
CA ARG A 174 6.57 -33.41 -22.04
C ARG A 174 5.78 -33.04 -20.79
N SER A 175 4.55 -33.52 -20.74
CA SER A 175 3.85 -33.84 -19.50
C SER A 175 4.52 -35.05 -18.85
N PHE A 176 4.71 -35.04 -17.54
CA PHE A 176 4.65 -36.26 -16.72
C PHE A 176 4.07 -35.94 -15.32
N PRO A 177 3.41 -36.92 -14.68
CA PRO A 177 2.33 -36.70 -13.73
C PRO A 177 2.72 -36.89 -12.25
N ARG A 178 1.80 -36.42 -11.39
CA ARG A 178 1.61 -36.66 -9.93
C ARG A 178 2.82 -36.99 -9.06
#